data_AF-I8TH17-F1
#
_entry.id   AF-I8TH17-F1
#
_cell.length_a   1.000
_cell.length_b   1.000
_cell.length_c   1.000
_cell.angle_alpha   90.00
_cell.angle_beta   90.00
_cell.angle_gamma   90.00
#
_symmetry.space_group_name_H-M   'P 1'
#
loop_
_entity.id
_entity.type
_entity.pdbx_description
1 polymer ?
#
loop_
_entity_poly.entity_id
_entity_poly.type
_entity_poly.pdbx_seq_one_letter_code
_entity_poly.pdbx_strand_id
1 'polypeptide(L)'
;MALISKSQQQRTSATDAEIRAKHKSEYSKDISREPIHPISQLQGPFEESIVEATESTGSERLVGLDAQSRRRDLLESIEYKRLCGRKWLQRPGERYHPIWKLIAQISFGIHLLVKRLAKSDFEVLKILQNHVDELDGFLGRSTEDFLLIQVDVRTRIQYLNLPLQNLVVFDEMLQDRNFRLTMIDYNLKIEHAIERFAAAIEDALKDVQKGKEAIGVLWRYLKQSAEEYGPLSSNLLAIYKAMLANTEGWNVAFSNLRRQGVALQSALSQLCLAITELQRRVGIASRKEAVSTRLTIFHFYLALS
;
A
#
# COMPACT_ATOMS: atom_id res chain seq x y z
N MET A 1 -28.00 15.96 10.86
CA MET A 1 -29.44 16.27 10.82
C MET A 1 -30.10 15.36 9.81
N ALA A 2 -30.87 14.37 10.28
CA ALA A 2 -31.53 13.34 9.46
C ALA A 2 -33.01 13.66 9.25
N LEU A 3 -33.52 13.51 8.02
CA LEU A 3 -34.92 13.65 7.56
C LEU A 3 -34.94 13.03 6.12
N ILE A 4 -35.83 12.16 5.60
CA ILE A 4 -37.22 11.77 5.91
C ILE A 4 -37.55 10.32 5.46
N SER A 5 -38.47 9.76 6.26
CA SER A 5 -39.40 8.63 6.16
C SER A 5 -39.79 7.99 4.81
N LYS A 6 -39.96 6.66 4.89
CA LYS A 6 -40.56 5.75 3.91
C LYS A 6 -42.09 5.82 3.94
N SER A 7 -42.73 6.08 2.80
CA SER A 7 -44.07 5.54 2.49
C SER A 7 -44.49 5.89 1.06
N GLN A 8 -44.43 4.90 0.15
CA GLN A 8 -45.34 4.71 -1.00
C GLN A 8 -44.71 3.66 -1.93
N GLN A 9 -44.79 2.39 -1.51
CA GLN A 9 -44.50 1.23 -2.34
C GLN A 9 -45.80 0.44 -2.42
N GLN A 10 -46.52 0.57 -3.53
CA GLN A 10 -47.43 -0.42 -4.13
C GLN A 10 -48.46 0.28 -5.02
N ARG A 11 -48.16 0.34 -6.32
CA ARG A 11 -49.08 0.18 -7.47
C ARG A 11 -48.36 0.69 -8.72
N THR A 12 -48.02 -0.23 -9.63
CA THR A 12 -47.86 -0.09 -11.11
C THR A 12 -46.75 -1.00 -11.69
N SER A 13 -46.71 -2.29 -11.35
CA SER A 13 -45.68 -3.20 -11.87
C SER A 13 -45.84 -3.61 -13.35
N ALA A 14 -47.01 -3.37 -13.97
CA ALA A 14 -47.27 -3.79 -15.35
C ALA A 14 -47.00 -2.68 -16.39
N THR A 15 -47.29 -1.41 -16.07
CA THR A 15 -47.04 -0.26 -16.94
C THR A 15 -45.56 0.14 -17.01
N ASP A 16 -44.80 -0.09 -15.94
CA ASP A 16 -43.36 0.20 -15.90
C ASP A 16 -42.55 -0.74 -16.82
N ALA A 17 -43.04 -1.96 -17.05
CA ALA A 17 -42.35 -2.93 -17.92
C ALA A 17 -42.44 -2.54 -19.41
N GLU A 18 -43.59 -2.01 -19.85
CA GLU A 18 -43.79 -1.56 -21.23
C GLU A 18 -43.12 -0.21 -21.51
N ILE A 19 -43.11 0.71 -20.54
CA ILE A 19 -42.33 1.97 -20.62
C ILE A 19 -40.83 1.65 -20.66
N ARG A 20 -40.36 0.69 -19.87
CA ARG A 20 -38.96 0.24 -19.85
C ARG A 20 -38.55 -0.44 -21.15
N ALA A 21 -39.45 -1.18 -21.81
CA ALA A 21 -39.17 -1.81 -23.11
C ALA A 21 -39.08 -0.79 -24.25
N LYS A 22 -39.96 0.23 -24.26
CA LYS A 22 -39.92 1.32 -25.25
C LYS A 22 -38.71 2.25 -25.06
N HIS A 23 -38.36 2.58 -23.81
CA HIS A 23 -37.12 3.31 -23.52
C HIS A 23 -35.86 2.52 -23.90
N LYS A 24 -35.89 1.18 -23.83
CA LYS A 24 -34.76 0.33 -24.24
C LYS A 24 -34.55 0.33 -25.76
N SER A 25 -35.61 0.45 -26.56
CA SER A 25 -35.50 0.47 -28.03
C SER A 25 -35.06 1.83 -28.59
N GLU A 26 -35.39 2.95 -27.94
CA GLU A 26 -34.89 4.27 -28.34
C GLU A 26 -33.44 4.52 -27.87
N TYR A 27 -33.02 3.93 -26.74
CA TYR A 27 -31.62 4.02 -26.26
C TYR A 27 -30.62 3.22 -27.12
N SER A 28 -31.12 2.30 -27.95
CA SER A 28 -30.29 1.43 -28.80
C SER A 28 -29.74 2.13 -30.06
N LYS A 29 -30.15 3.37 -30.36
CA LYS A 29 -29.66 4.12 -31.53
C LYS A 29 -28.61 5.19 -31.21
N ASP A 30 -28.32 5.45 -29.94
CA ASP A 30 -27.19 6.29 -29.57
C ASP A 30 -26.01 5.36 -29.24
N ILE A 31 -25.10 5.24 -30.20
CA ILE A 31 -23.91 4.40 -30.10
C ILE A 31 -23.08 4.91 -28.91
N SER A 32 -23.13 4.14 -27.82
CA SER A 32 -22.15 3.97 -26.74
C SER A 32 -20.82 4.71 -26.92
N ARG A 33 -20.80 6.04 -26.73
CA ARG A 33 -19.55 6.74 -26.51
C ARG A 33 -19.22 6.64 -25.04
N GLU A 34 -18.19 5.86 -24.74
CA GLU A 34 -17.56 5.88 -23.42
C GLU A 34 -17.24 7.33 -23.04
N PRO A 35 -17.47 7.74 -21.79
CA PRO A 35 -17.28 9.13 -21.41
C PRO A 35 -15.81 9.53 -21.61
N ILE A 36 -15.60 10.65 -22.31
CA ILE A 36 -14.25 11.19 -22.55
C ILE A 36 -13.80 11.94 -21.30
N HIS A 37 -12.70 11.49 -20.72
CA HIS A 37 -12.07 12.07 -19.56
C HIS A 37 -11.39 13.41 -19.94
N PRO A 38 -11.52 14.47 -19.13
CA PRO A 38 -10.95 15.80 -19.44
C PRO A 38 -9.41 15.83 -19.47
N ILE A 39 -8.77 14.79 -18.96
CA ILE A 39 -7.33 14.58 -18.98
C ILE A 39 -7.06 13.30 -19.76
N SER A 40 -6.47 13.41 -20.95
CA SER A 40 -6.22 12.26 -21.83
C SER A 40 -5.39 11.16 -21.17
N GLN A 41 -4.41 11.53 -20.34
CA GLN A 41 -3.56 10.59 -19.58
C GLN A 41 -4.34 9.72 -18.59
N LEU A 42 -5.54 10.11 -18.20
CA LEU A 42 -6.39 9.40 -17.25
C LEU A 42 -7.58 8.67 -17.90
N GLN A 43 -7.70 8.71 -19.23
CA GLN A 43 -8.76 8.01 -19.96
C GLN A 43 -8.75 6.50 -19.68
N GLY A 44 -7.60 5.85 -19.86
CA GLY A 44 -7.48 4.41 -19.64
C GLY A 44 -7.77 3.95 -18.19
N PRO A 45 -7.18 4.57 -17.15
CA PRO A 45 -7.53 4.26 -15.77
C PRO A 45 -9.02 4.49 -15.46
N PHE A 46 -9.63 5.51 -16.07
CA PHE A 46 -11.05 5.80 -15.90
C PHE A 46 -11.93 4.70 -16.51
N GLU A 47 -11.67 4.32 -17.76
CA GLU A 47 -12.37 3.23 -18.47
C GLU A 47 -12.26 1.91 -17.70
N GLU A 48 -11.04 1.52 -17.29
CA GLU A 48 -10.81 0.30 -16.49
C GLU A 48 -11.63 0.34 -15.19
N SER A 49 -11.71 1.50 -14.53
CA SER A 49 -12.50 1.66 -13.31
C SER A 49 -14.01 1.55 -13.51
N ILE A 50 -14.52 1.93 -14.69
CA ILE A 50 -15.95 1.79 -15.03
C ILE A 50 -16.27 0.32 -15.26
N VAL A 51 -15.44 -0.38 -16.05
CA VAL A 51 -15.59 -1.82 -16.33
C VAL A 51 -15.63 -2.60 -15.01
N GLU A 52 -14.65 -2.36 -14.12
CA GLU A 52 -14.58 -2.99 -12.80
C GLU A 52 -15.83 -2.76 -11.94
N ALA A 53 -16.43 -1.57 -12.01
CA ALA A 53 -17.65 -1.25 -11.28
C ALA A 53 -18.90 -1.95 -11.88
N THR A 54 -18.93 -2.16 -13.20
CA THR A 54 -20.07 -2.77 -13.91
C THR A 54 -20.06 -4.29 -13.89
N GLU A 55 -18.90 -4.93 -13.89
CA GLU A 55 -18.79 -6.39 -13.99
C GLU A 55 -19.09 -7.12 -12.67
N SER A 56 -19.45 -6.39 -11.60
CA SER A 56 -19.80 -6.94 -10.28
C SER A 56 -18.76 -7.91 -9.70
N THR A 57 -17.53 -7.81 -10.19
CA THR A 57 -16.39 -8.59 -9.73
C THR A 57 -15.95 -7.98 -8.41
N GLY A 58 -16.75 -8.19 -7.36
CA GLY A 58 -16.57 -7.65 -6.03
C GLY A 58 -15.10 -7.59 -5.70
N SER A 59 -14.57 -6.36 -5.60
CA SER A 59 -13.26 -6.15 -5.00
C SER A 59 -13.32 -6.95 -3.71
N GLU A 60 -12.52 -8.02 -3.61
CA GLU A 60 -12.31 -8.76 -2.39
C GLU A 60 -11.57 -7.79 -1.48
N ARG A 61 -12.33 -6.83 -0.95
CA ARG A 61 -11.85 -5.75 -0.14
C ARG A 61 -11.56 -6.42 1.17
N LEU A 62 -10.31 -6.85 1.32
CA LEU A 62 -9.83 -7.50 2.54
C LEU A 62 -10.30 -6.64 3.72
N VAL A 63 -10.95 -7.29 4.68
CA VAL A 63 -11.40 -6.68 5.93
C VAL A 63 -10.25 -5.83 6.46
N GLY A 64 -10.54 -4.56 6.78
CA GLY A 64 -9.52 -3.60 7.19
C GLY A 64 -8.80 -4.06 8.44
N LEU A 65 -7.68 -4.76 8.26
CA LEU A 65 -6.81 -5.17 9.34
C LEU A 65 -6.19 -3.93 9.99
N ASP A 66 -6.14 -3.91 11.31
CA ASP A 66 -5.37 -2.92 12.06
C ASP A 66 -3.86 -3.09 11.76
N ALA A 67 -3.07 -2.06 12.08
CA ALA A 67 -1.66 -2.03 11.77
C ALA A 67 -0.86 -3.21 12.37
N GLN A 68 -1.19 -3.65 13.58
CA GLN A 68 -0.51 -4.78 14.22
C GLN A 68 -0.87 -6.10 13.53
N SER A 69 -2.13 -6.26 13.15
CA SER A 69 -2.56 -7.43 12.38
C SER A 69 -1.90 -7.49 10.99
N ARG A 70 -1.75 -6.35 10.29
CA ARG A 70 -1.00 -6.28 9.02
C ARG A 70 0.48 -6.62 9.21
N ARG A 71 1.09 -6.15 10.29
CA ARG A 71 2.48 -6.47 10.64
C ARG A 71 2.67 -7.97 10.92
N ARG A 72 1.77 -8.58 11.70
CA ARG A 72 1.80 -10.03 11.95
C ARG A 72 1.66 -10.81 10.65
N ASP A 73 0.67 -10.48 9.83
CA ASP A 73 0.47 -11.12 8.53
C ASP A 73 1.74 -11.03 7.66
N LEU A 74 2.37 -9.85 7.59
CA LEU A 74 3.62 -9.66 6.85
C LEU A 74 4.74 -10.62 7.28
N LEU A 75 4.87 -10.88 8.58
CA LEU A 75 5.95 -11.70 9.15
C LEU A 75 5.60 -13.18 9.22
N GLU A 76 4.33 -13.53 9.41
CA GLU A 76 3.89 -14.88 9.75
C GLU A 76 3.23 -15.60 8.57
N SER A 77 2.78 -14.89 7.54
CA SER A 77 2.20 -15.53 6.35
C SER A 77 3.23 -16.45 5.68
N ILE A 78 2.79 -17.57 5.12
CA ILE A 78 3.68 -18.50 4.40
C ILE A 78 4.32 -17.80 3.19
N GLU A 79 3.53 -17.03 2.47
CA GLU A 79 3.96 -16.30 1.29
C GLU A 79 3.74 -14.80 1.44
N TYR A 80 4.65 -14.01 0.89
CA TYR A 80 4.46 -12.58 0.77
C TYR A 80 3.44 -12.27 -0.33
N LYS A 81 2.30 -11.67 0.06
CA LYS A 81 1.28 -11.20 -0.88
C LYS A 81 1.40 -9.69 -1.09
N ARG A 82 1.70 -9.27 -2.32
CA ARG A 82 1.69 -7.85 -2.70
C ARG A 82 0.27 -7.31 -2.66
N LEU A 83 0.06 -6.25 -1.88
CA LEU A 83 -1.19 -5.51 -1.77
C LEU A 83 -0.90 -4.02 -1.80
N CYS A 84 -1.49 -3.29 -2.75
CA CYS A 84 -1.31 -1.85 -2.86
C CYS A 84 -1.95 -1.16 -1.65
N GLY A 85 -1.13 -0.41 -0.89
CA GLY A 85 -1.52 0.19 0.38
C GLY A 85 -2.15 -0.79 1.38
N ARG A 86 -1.74 -2.07 1.31
CA ARG A 86 -2.26 -3.21 2.09
C ARG A 86 -3.78 -3.41 2.03
N LYS A 87 -4.43 -2.92 0.97
CA LYS A 87 -5.88 -3.02 0.79
C LYS A 87 -6.26 -3.47 -0.61
N TRP A 88 -5.63 -2.89 -1.63
CA TRP A 88 -6.02 -3.14 -3.01
C TRP A 88 -5.18 -4.25 -3.60
N LEU A 89 -5.83 -5.36 -3.93
CA LEU A 89 -5.23 -6.40 -4.75
C LEU A 89 -5.26 -5.93 -6.20
N GLN A 90 -4.09 -5.73 -6.80
CA GLN A 90 -4.00 -5.51 -8.25
C GLN A 90 -4.11 -6.89 -8.91
N ARG A 91 -5.23 -7.15 -9.60
CA ARG A 91 -5.48 -8.47 -10.20
C ARG A 91 -4.58 -8.74 -11.40
N PRO A 92 -4.32 -10.03 -11.73
CA PRO A 92 -3.69 -10.37 -12.99
C PRO A 92 -4.48 -9.79 -14.17
N GLY A 93 -3.82 -8.99 -15.00
CA GLY A 93 -4.43 -8.32 -16.16
C GLY A 93 -4.86 -6.87 -15.93
N GLU A 94 -4.91 -6.38 -14.68
CA GLU A 94 -5.13 -4.94 -14.41
C GLU A 94 -3.94 -4.12 -14.91
N ARG A 95 -4.23 -3.13 -15.76
CA ARG A 95 -3.20 -2.31 -16.42
C ARG A 95 -2.83 -1.10 -15.59
N TYR A 96 -3.79 -0.55 -14.83
CA TYR A 96 -3.60 0.70 -14.14
C TYR A 96 -3.50 0.52 -12.63
N HIS A 97 -2.62 1.30 -12.02
CA HIS A 97 -2.43 1.32 -10.58
C HIS A 97 -3.72 1.81 -9.89
N PRO A 98 -4.14 1.25 -8.74
CA PRO A 98 -5.36 1.65 -8.04
C PRO A 98 -5.47 3.16 -7.77
N ILE A 99 -4.37 3.81 -7.37
CA ILE A 99 -4.34 5.27 -7.17
C ILE A 99 -4.60 6.03 -8.48
N TRP A 100 -4.13 5.54 -9.64
CA TRP A 100 -4.40 6.20 -10.92
C TRP A 100 -5.88 6.13 -11.30
N LYS A 101 -6.53 4.99 -11.04
CA LYS A 101 -7.98 4.82 -11.20
C LYS A 101 -8.75 5.79 -10.29
N LEU A 102 -8.33 5.88 -9.03
CA LEU A 102 -8.92 6.78 -8.03
C LEU A 102 -8.80 8.25 -8.43
N ILE A 103 -7.60 8.68 -8.86
CA ILE A 103 -7.38 10.06 -9.32
C ILE A 103 -8.18 10.37 -10.58
N ALA A 104 -8.31 9.42 -11.51
CA ALA A 104 -9.15 9.60 -12.69
C ALA A 104 -10.61 9.85 -12.32
N GLN A 105 -11.17 9.05 -11.39
CA GLN A 105 -12.53 9.24 -10.88
C GLN A 105 -12.70 10.59 -10.16
N ILE A 106 -11.71 10.99 -9.35
CA ILE A 106 -11.71 12.30 -8.67
C ILE A 106 -11.72 13.46 -9.69
N SER A 107 -10.81 13.46 -10.65
CA SER A 107 -10.75 14.53 -11.67
C SER A 107 -12.00 14.58 -12.52
N PHE A 108 -12.56 13.43 -12.89
CA PHE A 108 -13.80 13.37 -13.63
C PHE A 108 -14.99 13.91 -12.82
N GLY A 109 -15.09 13.56 -11.54
CA GLY A 109 -16.14 14.08 -10.66
C GLY A 109 -16.07 15.61 -10.52
N ILE A 110 -14.87 16.17 -10.34
CA ILE A 110 -14.67 17.63 -10.33
C ILE A 110 -15.11 18.24 -11.66
N HIS A 111 -14.75 17.61 -12.79
CA HIS A 111 -15.14 18.09 -14.11
C HIS A 111 -16.66 18.15 -14.29
N LEU A 112 -17.38 17.12 -13.84
CA LEU A 112 -18.85 17.09 -13.89
C LEU A 112 -19.46 18.25 -13.11
N LEU A 113 -18.93 18.57 -11.93
CA LEU A 113 -19.40 19.69 -11.11
C LEU A 113 -19.11 21.03 -11.80
N VAL A 114 -17.88 21.22 -12.29
CA VAL A 114 -17.47 22.51 -12.85
C VAL A 114 -18.17 22.82 -14.17
N LYS A 115 -18.37 21.80 -15.02
CA LYS A 115 -19.11 21.95 -16.28
C LYS A 115 -20.64 21.88 -16.12
N ARG A 116 -21.13 21.67 -14.89
CA ARG A 116 -22.58 21.46 -14.61
C ARG A 116 -23.18 20.32 -15.43
N LEU A 117 -22.39 19.25 -15.61
CA LEU A 117 -22.80 18.02 -16.30
C LEU A 117 -23.32 16.96 -15.33
N ALA A 118 -23.18 17.20 -14.02
CA ALA A 118 -23.69 16.32 -12.99
C ALA A 118 -25.22 16.27 -13.02
N LYS A 119 -25.80 15.07 -13.01
CA LYS A 119 -27.24 14.89 -12.80
C LYS A 119 -27.66 15.27 -11.37
N SER A 120 -26.74 15.13 -10.42
CA SER A 120 -26.92 15.48 -9.01
C SER A 120 -25.56 15.83 -8.41
N ASP A 121 -25.37 17.11 -8.07
CA ASP A 121 -24.15 17.58 -7.40
C ASP A 121 -23.92 16.85 -6.07
N PHE A 122 -25.01 16.55 -5.34
CA PHE A 122 -24.94 15.82 -4.08
C PHE A 122 -24.35 14.41 -4.24
N GLU A 123 -24.79 13.65 -5.25
CA GLU A 123 -24.26 12.30 -5.49
C GLU A 123 -22.79 12.35 -5.93
N VAL A 124 -22.42 13.32 -6.76
CA VAL A 124 -21.01 13.50 -7.16
C VAL A 124 -20.14 13.84 -5.95
N LEU A 125 -20.58 14.74 -5.08
CA LEU A 125 -19.85 15.10 -3.87
C LEU A 125 -19.69 13.91 -2.90
N LYS A 126 -20.74 13.10 -2.74
CA LYS A 126 -20.69 11.89 -1.93
C LYS A 126 -19.66 10.88 -2.47
N ILE A 127 -19.62 10.69 -3.79
CA ILE A 127 -18.64 9.83 -4.45
C ILE A 127 -17.22 10.38 -4.27
N LEU A 128 -17.03 11.69 -4.49
CA LEU A 128 -15.74 12.36 -4.31
C LEU A 128 -15.23 12.22 -2.88
N GLN A 129 -16.09 12.39 -1.87
CA GLN A 129 -15.69 12.22 -0.47
C GLN A 129 -15.19 10.80 -0.20
N ASN A 130 -15.90 9.77 -0.69
CA ASN A 130 -15.43 8.39 -0.55
C ASN A 130 -14.05 8.20 -1.19
N HIS A 131 -13.79 8.81 -2.35
CA HIS A 131 -12.49 8.71 -3.01
C HIS A 131 -11.37 9.45 -2.26
N VAL A 132 -11.68 10.61 -1.66
CA VAL A 132 -10.77 11.32 -0.75
C VAL A 132 -10.41 10.43 0.44
N ASP A 133 -11.41 9.85 1.11
CA ASP A 133 -11.24 8.96 2.27
C ASP A 133 -10.40 7.71 1.91
N GLU A 134 -10.56 7.17 0.70
CA GLU A 134 -9.76 6.04 0.23
C GLU A 134 -8.28 6.38 0.07
N LEU A 135 -7.97 7.57 -0.45
CA LEU A 135 -6.59 8.03 -0.61
C LEU A 135 -5.96 8.39 0.74
N ASP A 136 -6.70 9.06 1.61
CA ASP A 136 -6.26 9.34 2.99
C ASP A 136 -6.00 8.04 3.75
N GLY A 137 -6.91 7.06 3.60
CA GLY A 137 -6.73 5.74 4.19
C GLY A 137 -5.48 5.02 3.66
N PHE A 138 -5.16 5.14 2.36
CA PHE A 138 -3.92 4.60 1.81
C PHE A 138 -2.70 5.24 2.50
N LEU A 139 -2.65 6.57 2.56
CA LEU A 139 -1.54 7.30 3.17
C LEU A 139 -1.38 6.97 4.66
N GLY A 140 -2.50 6.89 5.38
CA GLY A 140 -2.53 6.51 6.79
C GLY A 140 -1.95 5.12 7.02
N ARG A 141 -2.45 4.10 6.31
CA ARG A 141 -1.96 2.72 6.44
C ARG A 141 -0.48 2.59 6.11
N SER A 142 -0.03 3.19 5.00
CA SER A 142 1.39 3.16 4.63
C SER A 142 2.28 3.82 5.68
N THR A 143 1.80 4.91 6.31
CA THR A 143 2.55 5.59 7.38
C THR A 143 2.65 4.72 8.62
N GLU A 144 1.54 4.11 9.06
CA GLU A 144 1.52 3.19 10.21
C GLU A 144 2.45 1.99 9.98
N ASP A 145 2.39 1.38 8.80
CA ASP A 145 3.21 0.22 8.46
C ASP A 145 4.71 0.58 8.49
N PHE A 146 5.08 1.74 7.95
CA PHE A 146 6.48 2.22 8.02
C PHE A 146 6.93 2.48 9.45
N LEU A 147 6.08 3.06 10.30
CA LEU A 147 6.41 3.27 11.71
C LEU A 147 6.62 1.95 12.45
N LEU A 148 5.80 0.94 12.20
CA LEU A 148 5.95 -0.38 12.82
C LEU A 148 7.25 -1.08 12.36
N ILE A 149 7.54 -1.05 11.06
CA ILE A 149 8.78 -1.60 10.52
C ILE A 149 9.98 -0.85 11.12
N GLN A 150 9.90 0.47 11.26
CA GLN A 150 10.96 1.27 11.87
C GLN A 150 11.26 0.82 13.31
N VAL A 151 10.21 0.63 14.12
CA VAL A 151 10.35 0.18 15.51
C VAL A 151 10.98 -1.21 15.55
N ASP A 152 10.53 -2.14 14.71
CA ASP A 152 11.09 -3.48 14.64
C ASP A 152 12.57 -3.50 14.27
N VAL A 153 12.92 -2.83 13.17
CA VAL A 153 14.28 -2.80 12.65
C VAL A 153 15.21 -2.16 13.67
N ARG A 154 14.82 -1.02 14.26
CA ARG A 154 15.63 -0.34 15.27
C ARG A 154 15.82 -1.20 16.53
N THR A 155 14.75 -1.85 17.00
CA THR A 155 14.80 -2.72 18.18
C THR A 155 15.74 -3.90 17.93
N ARG A 156 15.69 -4.51 16.75
CA ARG A 156 16.61 -5.60 16.38
C ARG A 156 18.05 -5.13 16.29
N ILE A 157 18.32 -3.98 15.68
CA ILE A 157 19.67 -3.39 15.65
C ILE A 157 20.18 -3.17 17.07
N GLN A 158 19.36 -2.62 17.97
CA GLN A 158 19.75 -2.41 19.37
C GLN A 158 20.10 -3.72 20.07
N TYR A 159 19.30 -4.77 19.90
CA TYR A 159 19.60 -6.07 20.49
C TYR A 159 20.85 -6.73 19.91
N LEU A 160 21.08 -6.62 18.60
CA LEU A 160 22.28 -7.18 17.95
C LEU A 160 23.55 -6.40 18.28
N ASN A 161 23.45 -5.09 18.55
CA ASN A 161 24.60 -4.28 18.93
C ASN A 161 25.16 -4.68 20.30
N LEU A 162 24.34 -5.19 21.22
CA LEU A 162 24.79 -5.59 22.56
C LEU A 162 25.92 -6.66 22.51
N PRO A 163 25.76 -7.82 21.85
CA PRO A 163 26.85 -8.77 21.72
C PRO A 163 28.00 -8.24 20.84
N LEU A 164 27.71 -7.45 19.80
CA LEU A 164 28.73 -6.91 18.90
C LEU A 164 29.64 -5.86 19.56
N GLN A 165 29.17 -5.20 20.62
CA GLN A 165 29.98 -4.29 21.43
C GLN A 165 30.77 -5.02 22.53
N ASN A 166 30.44 -6.28 22.83
CA ASN A 166 31.03 -7.06 23.92
C ASN A 166 31.65 -8.36 23.39
N LEU A 167 32.54 -8.24 22.40
CA LEU A 167 33.03 -9.35 21.59
C LEU A 167 33.72 -10.45 22.40
N VAL A 168 34.49 -10.11 23.43
CA VAL A 168 35.19 -11.10 24.26
C VAL A 168 34.19 -12.02 24.95
N VAL A 169 33.22 -11.43 25.66
CA VAL A 169 32.16 -12.18 26.36
C VAL A 169 31.31 -12.97 25.37
N PHE A 170 30.97 -12.36 24.23
CA PHE A 170 30.21 -13.06 23.19
C PHE A 170 30.96 -14.26 22.61
N ASP A 171 32.24 -14.12 22.28
CA ASP A 171 33.07 -15.21 21.74
C ASP A 171 33.30 -16.34 22.77
N GLU A 172 33.33 -16.02 24.07
CA GLU A 172 33.33 -17.00 25.17
C GLU A 172 32.00 -17.77 25.25
N MET A 173 30.86 -17.07 25.20
CA MET A 173 29.55 -17.72 25.17
C MET A 173 29.38 -18.63 23.95
N LEU A 174 29.95 -18.23 22.80
CA LEU A 174 29.96 -19.03 21.58
C LEU A 174 30.76 -20.34 21.70
N GLN A 175 31.49 -20.60 22.79
CA GLN A 175 32.07 -21.93 23.03
C GLN A 175 30.99 -22.97 23.39
N ASP A 176 29.84 -22.57 23.94
CA ASP A 176 28.72 -23.47 24.18
C ASP A 176 27.93 -23.79 22.90
N ARG A 177 27.74 -25.08 22.64
CA ARG A 177 27.02 -25.56 21.45
C ARG A 177 25.55 -25.19 21.45
N ASN A 178 24.89 -25.26 22.61
CA ASN A 178 23.47 -24.93 22.70
C ASN A 178 23.26 -23.43 22.43
N PHE A 179 24.11 -22.58 23.01
CA PHE A 179 24.11 -21.16 22.70
C PHE A 179 24.28 -20.89 21.20
N ARG A 180 25.23 -21.55 20.52
CA ARG A 180 25.38 -21.41 19.05
C ARG A 180 24.13 -21.81 18.28
N LEU A 181 23.47 -22.91 18.65
CA LEU A 181 22.23 -23.37 18.00
C LEU A 181 21.09 -22.37 18.19
N THR A 182 20.93 -21.81 19.39
CA THR A 182 19.96 -20.74 19.66
C THR A 182 20.24 -19.49 18.83
N MET A 183 21.51 -19.11 18.69
CA MET A 183 21.89 -17.97 17.84
C MET A 183 21.57 -18.21 16.37
N ILE A 184 21.75 -19.44 15.87
CA ILE A 184 21.38 -19.79 14.48
C ILE A 184 19.87 -19.62 14.27
N ASP A 185 19.03 -20.18 15.15
CA ASP A 185 17.56 -20.05 15.07
C ASP A 185 17.12 -18.57 15.14
N TYR A 186 17.71 -17.80 16.06
CA TYR A 186 17.43 -16.38 16.17
C TYR A 186 17.82 -15.60 14.90
N ASN A 187 18.96 -15.95 14.31
CA ASN A 187 19.43 -15.29 13.09
C ASN A 187 18.48 -15.56 11.91
N LEU A 188 18.02 -16.79 11.74
CA LEU A 188 17.06 -17.16 10.70
C LEU A 188 15.75 -16.34 10.82
N LYS A 189 15.26 -16.12 12.03
CA LYS A 189 14.07 -15.29 12.28
C LYS A 189 14.29 -13.82 11.92
N ILE A 190 15.48 -13.29 12.14
CA ILE A 190 15.83 -11.92 11.74
C ILE A 190 15.95 -11.82 10.22
N GLU A 191 16.61 -12.76 9.57
CA GLU A 191 16.76 -12.79 8.11
C GLU A 191 15.39 -12.82 7.42
N HIS A 192 14.50 -13.72 7.86
CA HIS A 192 13.13 -13.76 7.37
C HIS A 192 12.41 -12.41 7.53
N ALA A 193 12.55 -11.76 8.69
CA ALA A 193 11.98 -10.43 8.90
C ALA A 193 12.59 -9.36 7.96
N ILE A 194 13.91 -9.39 7.73
CA ILE A 194 14.58 -8.48 6.79
C ILE A 194 14.01 -8.66 5.38
N GLU A 195 13.88 -9.91 4.91
CA GLU A 195 13.33 -10.21 3.59
C GLU A 195 11.90 -9.69 3.45
N ARG A 196 11.04 -9.95 4.44
CA ARG A 196 9.65 -9.48 4.43
C ARG A 196 9.53 -7.96 4.46
N PHE A 197 10.33 -7.29 5.29
CA PHE A 197 10.33 -5.84 5.35
C PHE A 197 10.89 -5.21 4.08
N ALA A 198 11.96 -5.77 3.50
CA ALA A 198 12.54 -5.28 2.27
C ALA A 198 11.52 -5.31 1.13
N ALA A 199 10.83 -6.44 0.93
CA ALA A 199 9.78 -6.58 -0.07
C ALA A 199 8.63 -5.58 0.17
N ALA A 200 8.17 -5.47 1.42
CA ALA A 200 7.11 -4.54 1.80
C ALA A 200 7.46 -3.07 1.52
N ILE A 201 8.67 -2.64 1.88
CA ILE A 201 9.12 -1.26 1.68
C ILE A 201 9.32 -0.97 0.19
N GLU A 202 9.89 -1.91 -0.56
CA GLU A 202 10.09 -1.74 -2.00
C GLU A 202 8.77 -1.55 -2.74
N ASP A 203 7.78 -2.42 -2.47
CA ASP A 203 6.44 -2.29 -3.06
C ASP A 203 5.76 -0.98 -2.64
N ALA A 204 5.83 -0.62 -1.35
CA ALA A 204 5.25 0.63 -0.88
C ALA A 204 5.90 1.86 -1.53
N LEU A 205 7.22 1.85 -1.78
CA LEU A 205 7.91 2.92 -2.48
C LEU A 205 7.48 3.03 -3.96
N LYS A 206 7.22 1.90 -4.63
CA LYS A 206 6.65 1.89 -5.99
C LYS A 206 5.25 2.51 -5.99
N ASP A 207 4.40 2.14 -5.03
CA ASP A 207 3.05 2.68 -4.91
C ASP A 207 3.05 4.19 -4.58
N VAL A 208 3.95 4.62 -3.68
CA VAL A 208 4.17 6.03 -3.33
C VAL A 208 4.60 6.84 -4.56
N GLN A 209 5.49 6.30 -5.38
CA GLN A 209 5.92 6.93 -6.63
C GLN A 209 4.75 7.07 -7.61
N LYS A 210 3.95 6.01 -7.79
CA LYS A 210 2.73 6.06 -8.63
C LYS A 210 1.69 7.04 -8.11
N GLY A 211 1.52 7.14 -6.79
CA GLY A 211 0.65 8.13 -6.18
C GLY A 211 1.12 9.55 -6.43
N LYS A 212 2.42 9.82 -6.28
CA LYS A 212 3.00 11.15 -6.56
C LYS A 212 2.82 11.57 -8.02
N GLU A 213 3.00 10.66 -8.96
CA GLU A 213 2.74 10.91 -10.39
C GLU A 213 1.28 11.28 -10.64
N ALA A 214 0.33 10.50 -10.11
CA ALA A 214 -1.10 10.72 -10.28
C ALA A 214 -1.55 12.05 -9.64
N ILE A 215 -1.07 12.36 -8.43
CA ILE A 215 -1.32 13.64 -7.76
C ILE A 215 -0.78 14.82 -8.59
N GLY A 216 0.39 14.68 -9.22
CA GLY A 216 0.93 15.69 -10.11
C GLY A 216 0.06 15.94 -11.35
N VAL A 217 -0.67 14.94 -11.84
CA VAL A 217 -1.66 15.10 -12.91
C VAL A 217 -2.88 15.88 -12.41
N LEU A 218 -3.45 15.47 -11.27
CA LEU A 218 -4.61 16.14 -10.67
C LEU A 218 -4.32 17.62 -10.36
N TRP A 219 -3.17 17.90 -9.77
CA TRP A 219 -2.73 19.25 -9.43
C TRP A 219 -2.69 20.19 -10.64
N ARG A 220 -2.11 19.71 -11.75
CA ARG A 220 -2.04 20.47 -13.00
C ARG A 220 -3.44 20.73 -13.57
N TYR A 221 -4.28 19.71 -13.58
CA TYR A 221 -5.66 19.84 -14.05
C TYR A 221 -6.46 20.84 -13.23
N LEU A 222 -6.38 20.74 -11.90
CA LEU A 222 -7.01 21.70 -11.01
C LEU A 222 -6.53 23.10 -11.41
N LYS A 223 -5.24 23.42 -11.34
CA LYS A 223 -4.75 24.77 -11.67
C LYS A 223 -5.25 25.32 -13.01
N GLN A 224 -5.21 24.52 -14.08
CA GLN A 224 -5.68 24.93 -15.40
C GLN A 224 -7.19 25.18 -15.44
N SER A 225 -7.97 24.32 -14.80
CA SER A 225 -9.44 24.45 -14.77
C SER A 225 -9.95 25.68 -14.01
N ALA A 226 -9.22 26.17 -13.00
CA ALA A 226 -9.57 27.44 -12.33
C ALA A 226 -9.49 28.65 -13.26
N GLU A 227 -8.57 28.63 -14.21
CA GLU A 227 -8.37 29.72 -15.17
C GLU A 227 -9.42 29.65 -16.31
N GLU A 228 -9.84 28.44 -16.70
CA GLU A 228 -10.69 28.20 -17.87
C GLU A 228 -12.20 28.42 -17.61
N TYR A 229 -12.71 28.14 -16.40
CA TYR A 229 -14.16 27.98 -16.17
C TYR A 229 -14.89 29.18 -15.55
N GLY A 230 -14.27 30.37 -15.55
CA GLY A 230 -14.89 31.61 -15.09
C GLY A 230 -15.19 31.64 -13.58
N PRO A 231 -15.89 32.67 -13.07
CA PRO A 231 -16.19 32.74 -11.64
C PRO A 231 -17.16 31.62 -11.25
N LEU A 232 -16.63 30.63 -10.52
CA LEU A 232 -17.41 29.55 -9.92
C LEU A 232 -18.42 30.11 -8.91
N SER A 233 -19.55 29.41 -8.72
CA SER A 233 -20.45 29.74 -7.60
C SER A 233 -19.70 29.62 -6.27
N SER A 234 -20.13 30.33 -5.22
CA SER A 234 -19.46 30.31 -3.91
C SER A 234 -19.26 28.88 -3.37
N ASN A 235 -20.27 28.02 -3.53
CA ASN A 235 -20.22 26.63 -3.09
C ASN A 235 -19.18 25.82 -3.90
N LEU A 236 -19.21 25.94 -5.23
CA LEU A 236 -18.28 25.23 -6.11
C LEU A 236 -16.84 25.72 -5.94
N LEU A 237 -16.65 27.02 -5.69
CA LEU A 237 -15.36 27.60 -5.35
C LEU A 237 -14.80 27.01 -4.05
N ALA A 238 -15.64 26.81 -3.04
CA ALA A 238 -15.23 26.19 -1.78
C ALA A 238 -14.79 24.73 -1.97
N ILE A 239 -15.57 23.94 -2.71
CA ILE A 239 -15.23 22.54 -3.07
C ILE A 239 -13.90 22.49 -3.82
N TYR A 240 -13.74 23.35 -4.82
CA TYR A 240 -12.55 23.40 -5.64
C TYR A 240 -11.30 23.78 -4.82
N LYS A 241 -11.40 24.78 -3.93
CA LYS A 241 -10.32 25.14 -2.98
C LYS A 241 -9.98 23.99 -2.03
N ALA A 242 -10.98 23.27 -1.52
CA ALA A 242 -10.76 22.10 -0.68
C ALA A 242 -9.98 21.00 -1.44
N MET A 243 -10.33 20.74 -2.70
CA MET A 243 -9.61 19.76 -3.53
C MET A 243 -8.18 20.17 -3.86
N LEU A 244 -7.91 21.46 -4.08
CA LEU A 244 -6.53 21.97 -4.18
C LEU A 244 -5.76 21.70 -2.88
N ALA A 245 -6.31 22.07 -1.73
CA ALA A 245 -5.67 21.86 -0.43
C ALA A 245 -5.40 20.36 -0.14
N ASN A 246 -6.36 19.48 -0.46
CA ASN A 246 -6.18 18.03 -0.36
C ASN A 246 -5.03 17.55 -1.24
N THR A 247 -4.96 18.02 -2.49
CA THR A 247 -3.92 17.64 -3.45
C THR A 247 -2.52 18.09 -2.98
N GLU A 248 -2.40 19.28 -2.39
CA GLU A 248 -1.15 19.72 -1.74
C GLU A 248 -0.78 18.86 -0.55
N GLY A 249 -1.75 18.59 0.35
CA GLY A 249 -1.56 17.73 1.52
C GLY A 249 -1.08 16.33 1.15
N TRP A 250 -1.71 15.72 0.14
CA TRP A 250 -1.30 14.42 -0.39
C TRP A 250 0.11 14.44 -0.96
N ASN A 251 0.48 15.47 -1.72
CA ASN A 251 1.84 15.59 -2.28
C ASN A 251 2.92 15.66 -1.17
N VAL A 252 2.63 16.39 -0.08
CA VAL A 252 3.49 16.43 1.11
C VAL A 252 3.56 15.05 1.76
N ALA A 253 2.42 14.39 1.98
CA ALA A 253 2.35 13.06 2.59
C ALA A 253 3.13 12.00 1.79
N PHE A 254 2.95 11.93 0.47
CA PHE A 254 3.74 11.04 -0.40
C PHE A 254 5.24 11.35 -0.34
N SER A 255 5.60 12.63 -0.28
CA SER A 255 7.01 13.03 -0.17
C SER A 255 7.62 12.65 1.18
N ASN A 256 6.83 12.69 2.27
CA ASN A 256 7.25 12.23 3.59
C ASN A 256 7.42 10.71 3.61
N LEU A 257 6.43 9.96 3.10
CA LEU A 257 6.50 8.50 2.97
C LEU A 257 7.72 8.06 2.17
N ARG A 258 8.02 8.72 1.04
CA ARG A 258 9.23 8.41 0.25
C ARG A 258 10.50 8.57 1.07
N ARG A 259 10.64 9.66 1.84
CA ARG A 259 11.82 9.87 2.70
C ARG A 259 11.92 8.82 3.80
N GLN A 260 10.79 8.48 4.44
CA GLN A 260 10.73 7.43 5.45
C GLN A 260 11.11 6.06 4.88
N GLY A 261 10.57 5.67 3.73
CA GLY A 261 10.89 4.40 3.07
C GLY A 261 12.37 4.28 2.71
N VAL A 262 12.99 5.34 2.17
CA VAL A 262 14.44 5.35 1.88
C VAL A 262 15.26 5.23 3.17
N ALA A 263 14.87 5.92 4.24
CA ALA A 263 15.53 5.79 5.54
C ALA A 263 15.40 4.36 6.10
N LEU A 264 14.25 3.71 5.91
CA LEU A 264 14.02 2.32 6.31
C LEU A 264 14.89 1.33 5.51
N GLN A 265 15.06 1.54 4.20
CA GLN A 265 15.98 0.73 3.40
C GLN A 265 17.41 0.82 3.96
N SER A 266 17.88 2.02 4.31
CA SER A 266 19.19 2.20 4.94
C SER A 266 19.30 1.49 6.29
N ALA A 267 18.26 1.60 7.14
CA ALA A 267 18.24 0.91 8.43
C ALA A 267 18.21 -0.62 8.27
N LEU A 268 17.48 -1.16 7.28
CA LEU A 268 17.50 -2.58 6.95
C LEU A 268 18.87 -3.06 6.50
N SER A 269 19.58 -2.26 5.69
CA SER A 269 20.96 -2.59 5.31
C SER A 269 21.89 -2.65 6.54
N GLN A 270 21.73 -1.75 7.51
CA GLN A 270 22.50 -1.81 8.76
C GLN A 270 22.17 -3.06 9.58
N LEU A 271 20.89 -3.43 9.67
CA LEU A 271 20.47 -4.67 10.32
C LEU A 271 21.07 -5.91 9.63
N CYS A 272 21.09 -5.92 8.30
CA CYS A 272 21.69 -6.97 7.47
C CYS A 272 23.21 -7.13 7.74
N LEU A 273 23.93 -6.02 7.89
CA LEU A 273 25.35 -6.05 8.23
C LEU A 273 25.59 -6.61 9.64
N ALA A 274 24.78 -6.16 10.62
CA ALA A 274 24.88 -6.65 12.00
C ALA A 274 24.62 -8.16 12.09
N ILE A 275 23.60 -8.68 11.39
CA ILE A 275 23.29 -10.10 11.39
C ILE A 275 24.38 -10.93 10.69
N THR A 276 24.93 -10.43 9.58
CA THR A 276 26.03 -11.06 8.85
C THR A 276 27.27 -11.22 9.74
N GLU A 277 27.62 -10.19 10.52
CA GLU A 277 28.76 -10.27 11.44
C GLU A 277 28.51 -11.27 12.57
N LEU A 278 27.29 -11.32 13.13
CA LEU A 278 26.91 -12.34 14.11
C LEU A 278 27.08 -13.75 13.55
N GLN A 279 26.52 -14.01 12.36
CA GLN A 279 26.61 -15.31 11.69
C GLN A 279 28.04 -15.71 11.40
N ARG A 280 28.89 -14.76 10.96
CA ARG A 280 30.31 -15.00 10.73
C ARG A 280 30.99 -15.54 11.99
N ARG A 281 30.73 -14.93 13.14
CA ARG A 281 31.30 -15.34 14.44
C ARG A 281 30.81 -16.70 14.89
N VAL A 282 29.50 -16.93 14.84
CA VAL A 282 28.90 -18.24 15.12
C VAL A 282 29.52 -19.32 14.24
N GLY A 283 29.69 -19.04 12.95
CA GLY A 283 30.32 -19.95 12.00
C GLY A 283 31.78 -20.25 12.31
N ILE A 284 32.56 -19.27 12.75
CA ILE A 284 33.95 -19.48 13.19
C ILE A 284 34.01 -20.40 14.41
N ALA A 285 33.19 -20.14 15.43
CA ALA A 285 33.16 -20.95 16.64
C ALA A 285 32.78 -22.41 16.34
N SER A 286 31.74 -22.64 15.52
CA SER A 286 31.33 -23.97 15.09
C SER A 286 32.43 -24.72 14.32
N ARG A 287 33.18 -24.04 13.45
CA ARG A 287 34.30 -24.67 12.71
C ARG A 287 35.47 -25.03 13.63
N LYS A 288 35.80 -24.19 14.61
CA LYS A 288 36.86 -24.47 15.59
C LYS A 288 36.56 -25.74 16.39
N GLU A 289 35.33 -25.88 16.88
CA GLU A 289 34.89 -27.08 17.58
C GLU A 289 35.01 -28.34 16.70
N ALA A 290 34.52 -28.28 15.45
CA ALA A 290 34.59 -29.42 14.54
C ALA A 290 36.02 -29.89 14.26
N VAL A 291 36.98 -28.96 14.13
CA VAL A 291 38.40 -29.28 13.98
C VAL A 291 38.98 -29.90 15.25
N SER A 292 38.66 -29.33 16.42
CA SER A 292 39.10 -29.87 17.71
C SER A 292 38.63 -31.31 17.90
N THR A 293 37.35 -31.59 17.67
CA THR A 293 36.78 -32.95 17.81
C THR A 293 37.46 -33.94 16.85
N ARG A 294 37.74 -33.55 15.61
CA ARG A 294 38.47 -34.41 14.64
C ARG A 294 39.88 -34.72 15.11
N LEU A 295 40.60 -33.73 15.63
CA LEU A 295 41.95 -33.92 16.18
C LEU A 295 41.92 -34.84 17.41
N THR A 296 40.99 -34.64 18.34
CA THR A 296 40.85 -35.51 19.51
C THR A 296 40.58 -36.97 19.12
N ILE A 297 39.68 -37.19 18.16
CA ILE A 297 39.40 -38.53 17.62
C ILE A 297 40.66 -39.12 16.97
N PHE A 298 41.36 -38.36 16.14
CA PHE A 298 42.60 -38.80 15.49
C PHE A 298 43.69 -39.19 16.49
N HIS A 299 43.90 -38.38 17.53
CA HIS A 299 44.84 -38.68 18.62
C HIS A 299 44.42 -39.92 19.44
N PHE A 300 43.13 -40.11 19.68
CA PHE A 300 42.62 -41.29 20.36
C PHE A 300 42.88 -42.58 19.55
N TYR A 301 42.69 -42.53 18.22
CA TYR A 301 43.02 -43.68 17.35
C TYR A 301 44.52 -43.97 17.29
N LEU A 302 45.38 -42.94 17.26
CA LEU A 302 46.84 -43.11 17.32
C LEU A 302 47.32 -43.69 18.66
N ALA A 303 46.65 -43.40 19.77
CA ALA A 303 47.00 -43.94 21.10
C ALA A 303 46.56 -45.39 21.32
N LEU A 304 45.68 -45.93 20.47
CA LEU A 304 45.18 -47.30 20.51
C LEU A 304 45.87 -48.23 19.48
N SER A 305 46.81 -47.70 18.69
CA SER A 305 47.59 -48.42 17.67
C SER A 305 49.00 -48.74 18.17
#